data_AF-A0AAU9T3K8-F1
#
_entry.id   AF-A0AAU9T3K8-F1
#
_cell.length_a   1.000
_cell.length_b   1.000
_cell.length_c   1.000
_cell.angle_alpha   90.00
_cell.angle_beta   90.00
_cell.angle_gamma   90.00
#
_symmetry.space_group_name_H-M   'P 1'
#
loop_
_entity.id
_entity.type
_entity.pdbx_description
1 polymer ?
#
loop_
_entity_poly.entity_id
_entity_poly.type
_entity_poly.pdbx_seq_one_letter_code
_entity_poly.pdbx_strand_id
1 'polypeptide(L)'
;MDLGWPWFSYGVIDDVLFYYSDGFEWYDTEVRLWRKLKGLVGLPKFAHYGCVKMADYGGKMAVFWDKYLPSSGYKKKTIWCAVISLERRGSEEIWGKVEWLDAVLTVPESYEFVCALSATV
;
A
#
# COMPACT_ATOMS: atom_id res chain seq x y z
N MET A 1 17.01 13.29 -3.93
CA MET A 1 17.43 12.27 -2.95
C MET A 1 16.63 12.55 -1.69
N ASP A 2 15.37 12.09 -1.68
CA ASP A 2 14.50 12.26 -0.54
C ASP A 2 14.69 11.05 0.37
N LEU A 3 15.43 11.24 1.46
CA LEU A 3 15.40 10.35 2.62
C LEU A 3 14.09 10.62 3.39
N GLY A 4 12.95 10.50 2.68
CA GLY A 4 11.63 10.46 3.31
C GLY A 4 11.63 9.31 4.30
N TRP A 5 11.16 9.55 5.52
CA TRP A 5 11.23 8.56 6.59
C TRP A 5 10.64 7.22 6.10
N PRO A 6 11.30 6.08 6.38
CA PRO A 6 10.98 4.77 5.79
C PRO A 6 9.57 4.23 6.11
N TRP A 7 8.82 4.96 6.92
CA TRP A 7 7.45 4.67 7.35
C TRP A 7 6.37 5.24 6.42
N PHE A 8 6.71 6.24 5.61
CA PHE A 8 5.74 6.92 4.75
C PHE A 8 5.77 6.38 3.34
N SER A 9 4.59 6.12 2.79
CA SER A 9 4.42 5.58 1.46
C SER A 9 3.46 6.47 0.69
N TYR A 10 3.90 6.94 -0.48
CA TYR A 10 3.07 7.71 -1.39
C TYR A 10 3.06 7.01 -2.75
N GLY A 11 1.96 7.15 -3.47
CA GLY A 11 1.83 6.65 -4.84
C GLY A 11 0.72 7.38 -5.57
N VAL A 12 0.89 7.56 -6.88
CA VAL A 12 -0.19 8.02 -7.75
C VAL A 12 -0.83 6.80 -8.37
N ILE A 13 -2.14 6.62 -8.16
CA ILE A 13 -2.94 5.52 -8.70
C ILE A 13 -4.15 6.16 -9.38
N ASP A 14 -4.38 5.84 -10.65
CA ASP A 14 -5.50 6.42 -11.44
C ASP A 14 -5.58 7.96 -11.31
N ASP A 15 -4.44 8.65 -11.47
CA ASP A 15 -4.28 10.11 -11.32
C ASP A 15 -4.62 10.69 -9.93
N VAL A 16 -4.79 9.85 -8.91
CA VAL A 16 -5.02 10.28 -7.52
C VAL A 16 -3.78 10.03 -6.68
N LEU A 17 -3.34 11.04 -5.93
CA LEU A 17 -2.25 10.89 -4.98
C LEU A 17 -2.75 10.21 -3.70
N PHE A 18 -2.16 9.06 -3.38
CA PHE A 18 -2.39 8.32 -2.16
C PHE A 18 -1.20 8.41 -1.20
N TYR A 19 -1.51 8.25 0.08
CA TYR A 19 -0.58 8.25 1.20
C TYR A 19 -0.96 7.16 2.19
N TYR A 20 0.03 6.50 2.78
CA TYR A 20 -0.16 5.56 3.89
C TYR A 20 0.55 6.03 5.15
N SER A 21 -0.18 6.05 6.28
CA SER A 21 0.36 6.23 7.64
C SER A 21 -0.29 5.29 8.67
N ASP A 22 -1.46 5.64 9.20
CA ASP A 22 -2.31 4.79 10.05
C ASP A 22 -3.49 4.18 9.26
N GLY A 23 -3.41 4.29 7.94
CA GLY A 23 -4.44 3.96 6.98
C GLY A 23 -4.11 4.56 5.62
N PHE A 24 -4.89 4.17 4.62
CA PHE A 24 -4.79 4.77 3.28
C PHE A 24 -5.58 6.06 3.24
N GLU A 25 -4.94 7.11 2.76
CA GLU A 25 -5.53 8.41 2.53
C GLU A 25 -5.29 8.82 1.08
N TRP A 26 -6.18 9.62 0.53
CA TRP A 26 -6.06 10.21 -0.80
C TRP A 26 -6.19 11.72 -0.71
N TYR A 27 -5.50 12.41 -1.60
CA TYR A 27 -5.52 13.86 -1.64
C TYR A 27 -6.68 14.35 -2.53
N ASP A 28 -7.63 15.05 -1.91
CA ASP A 28 -8.71 15.74 -2.62
C ASP A 28 -8.21 17.11 -3.08
N THR A 29 -7.98 17.25 -4.39
CA THR A 29 -7.45 18.47 -4.99
C THR A 29 -8.43 19.63 -4.96
N GLU A 30 -9.74 19.36 -4.93
CA GLU A 30 -10.79 20.39 -4.96
C GLU A 30 -10.82 21.16 -3.63
N VAL A 31 -10.78 20.44 -2.51
CA VAL A 31 -10.79 21.04 -1.17
C VAL A 31 -9.40 21.12 -0.52
N ARG A 32 -8.38 20.57 -1.17
CA ARG A 32 -6.97 20.55 -0.73
C ARG A 32 -6.74 19.85 0.61
N LEU A 33 -7.44 18.74 0.85
CA LEU A 33 -7.37 17.97 2.10
C LEU A 33 -7.12 16.49 1.85
N TRP A 34 -6.51 15.83 2.83
CA TRP A 34 -6.39 14.37 2.86
C TRP A 34 -7.68 13.75 3.38
N ARG A 35 -8.17 12.73 2.69
CA ARG A 35 -9.38 11.97 3.06
C ARG A 35 -9.05 10.50 3.19
N LYS A 36 -9.68 9.84 4.17
CA LYS A 36 -9.49 8.40 4.38
C LYS A 36 -10.15 7.59 3.27
N LEU A 37 -9.42 6.61 2.75
CA LEU A 37 -9.96 5.57 1.88
C LEU A 37 -10.87 4.65 2.70
N LYS A 38 -12.10 4.44 2.22
CA LYS A 38 -13.11 3.60 2.90
C LYS A 38 -13.15 2.20 2.29
N GLY A 39 -13.88 1.27 2.91
CA GLY A 39 -14.26 0.00 2.27
C GLY A 39 -13.23 -1.14 2.28
N LEU A 40 -12.04 -0.95 2.87
CA LEU A 40 -10.93 -1.93 2.92
C LEU A 40 -11.18 -3.16 3.83
N VAL A 41 -12.39 -3.72 3.79
CA VAL A 41 -12.77 -4.93 4.53
C VAL A 41 -11.89 -6.09 4.08
N GLY A 42 -11.30 -6.80 5.04
CA GLY A 42 -10.42 -7.95 4.78
C GLY A 42 -8.93 -7.59 4.63
N LEU A 43 -8.58 -6.31 4.47
CA LEU A 43 -7.18 -5.89 4.49
C LEU A 43 -6.66 -5.89 5.95
N PRO A 44 -5.55 -6.58 6.25
CA PRO A 44 -4.99 -6.59 7.60
C PRO A 44 -4.42 -5.22 7.94
N LYS A 45 -4.38 -4.89 9.24
CA LYS A 45 -3.53 -3.81 9.71
C LYS A 45 -2.06 -4.19 9.52
N PHE A 46 -1.26 -3.23 9.09
CA PHE A 46 0.18 -3.42 8.98
C PHE A 46 0.85 -3.17 10.33
N ALA A 47 2.06 -3.71 10.51
CA ALA A 47 2.81 -3.47 11.73
C ALA A 47 3.08 -1.97 11.90
N HIS A 48 3.15 -1.50 13.14
CA HIS A 48 3.35 -0.08 13.51
C HIS A 48 4.69 0.53 13.00
N TYR A 49 5.51 -0.31 12.38
CA TYR A 49 6.83 -0.07 11.78
C TYR A 49 7.01 -0.94 10.52
N GLY A 50 5.92 -1.35 9.87
CA GLY A 50 5.99 -2.10 8.62
C GLY A 50 6.25 -1.16 7.45
N CYS A 51 7.19 -1.49 6.58
CA CYS A 51 7.36 -0.74 5.34
C CYS A 51 6.25 -1.15 4.38
N VAL A 52 5.38 -0.20 4.03
CA VAL A 52 4.32 -0.38 3.04
C VAL A 52 4.74 0.32 1.76
N LYS A 53 4.65 -0.34 0.62
CA LYS A 53 4.84 0.28 -0.70
C LYS A 53 3.58 0.11 -1.51
N MET A 54 3.27 1.10 -2.33
CA MET A 54 2.13 1.03 -3.23
C MET A 54 2.52 1.44 -4.64
N ALA A 55 1.82 0.90 -5.63
CA ALA A 55 2.00 1.24 -7.04
C ALA A 55 0.66 1.14 -7.77
N ASP A 56 0.55 1.85 -8.89
CA ASP A 56 -0.55 1.64 -9.84
C ASP A 56 -0.44 0.23 -10.46
N TYR A 57 -1.59 -0.41 -10.61
CA TYR A 57 -1.75 -1.70 -11.25
C TYR A 57 -2.99 -1.67 -12.16
N GLY A 58 -2.88 -0.93 -13.26
CA GLY A 58 -3.96 -0.80 -14.24
C GLY A 58 -5.17 -0.07 -13.67
N GLY A 59 -4.93 1.05 -12.99
CA GLY A 59 -5.96 1.83 -12.27
C GLY A 59 -6.41 1.23 -10.94
N LYS A 60 -5.80 0.11 -10.52
CA LYS A 60 -5.96 -0.47 -9.17
C LYS A 60 -4.74 -0.13 -8.33
N MET A 61 -4.90 -0.19 -7.02
CA MET A 61 -3.79 -0.02 -6.09
C MET A 61 -3.21 -1.40 -5.74
N ALA A 62 -1.96 -1.64 -6.11
CA ALA A 62 -1.17 -2.75 -5.56
C ALA A 62 -0.43 -2.28 -4.32
N VAL A 63 -0.57 -3.00 -3.21
CA VAL A 63 0.06 -2.69 -1.92
C VAL A 63 0.96 -3.85 -1.51
N PHE A 64 2.20 -3.55 -1.16
CA PHE A 64 3.21 -4.50 -0.70
C PHE A 64 3.61 -4.20 0.73
N TRP A 65 3.76 -5.23 1.55
CA TRP A 65 4.30 -5.16 2.91
C TRP A 65 4.94 -6.49 3.27
N ASP A 66 5.66 -6.56 4.39
CA ASP A 66 6.24 -7.81 4.88
C ASP A 66 5.77 -8.20 6.27
N LYS A 67 5.95 -9.48 6.57
CA LYS A 67 5.76 -10.06 7.89
C LYS A 67 6.91 -11.00 8.18
N TYR A 68 7.46 -10.93 9.39
CA TYR A 68 8.40 -11.94 9.86
C TYR A 68 7.76 -13.33 9.83
N LEU A 69 8.55 -14.34 9.48
CA LEU A 69 8.13 -15.73 9.47
C LEU A 69 8.62 -16.43 10.75
N PRO A 70 7.76 -16.69 11.75
CA PRO A 70 8.21 -17.24 13.04
C PRO A 70 8.85 -18.62 12.91
N SER A 71 8.38 -19.46 11.98
CA SER A 71 8.93 -20.79 11.72
C SER A 71 10.38 -20.79 11.22
N SER A 72 10.89 -19.64 10.76
CA SER A 72 12.30 -19.47 10.39
C SER A 72 13.20 -19.05 11.55
N GLY A 73 12.65 -18.95 12.77
CA GLY A 73 13.34 -18.30 13.89
C GLY A 73 13.56 -16.81 13.63
N TYR A 74 12.61 -16.15 12.96
CA TYR A 74 12.64 -14.74 12.57
C TYR A 74 13.73 -14.33 11.56
N LYS A 75 14.45 -15.29 10.97
CA LYS A 75 15.52 -15.06 9.98
C LYS A 75 15.02 -14.83 8.55
N LYS A 76 13.72 -14.93 8.32
CA LYS A 76 13.07 -14.71 7.04
C LYS A 76 11.82 -13.86 7.21
N LYS A 77 11.48 -13.16 6.13
CA LYS A 77 10.26 -12.38 6.00
C LYS A 77 9.50 -12.84 4.77
N THR A 78 8.18 -12.75 4.82
CA THR A 78 7.32 -13.00 3.67
C THR A 78 6.74 -11.66 3.23
N ILE A 79 7.00 -11.31 1.97
CA ILE A 79 6.35 -10.20 1.28
C ILE A 79 4.94 -10.65 0.90
N TRP A 80 3.97 -9.83 1.26
CA TRP A 80 2.58 -9.94 0.89
C TRP A 80 2.24 -8.86 -0.12
N CYS A 81 1.24 -9.14 -0.94
CA CYS A 81 0.65 -8.15 -1.82
C CYS A 81 -0.87 -8.20 -1.72
N ALA A 82 -1.51 -7.03 -1.78
CA ALA A 82 -2.93 -6.89 -1.99
C ALA A 82 -3.19 -6.04 -3.22
N VAL A 83 -4.16 -6.44 -4.04
CA VAL A 83 -4.70 -5.64 -5.14
C VAL A 83 -6.05 -5.11 -4.73
N ILE A 84 -6.20 -3.80 -4.76
CA ILE A 84 -7.38 -3.07 -4.29
C ILE A 84 -7.97 -2.30 -5.47
N SER A 85 -9.20 -2.64 -5.88
CA SER A 85 -9.94 -1.80 -6.81
C SER A 85 -10.49 -0.57 -6.11
N LEU A 86 -10.50 0.56 -6.83
CA LEU A 86 -10.93 1.85 -6.33
C LEU A 86 -12.23 2.26 -7.03
N GLU A 87 -13.21 2.70 -6.25
CA GLU A 87 -14.50 3.19 -6.73
C GLU A 87 -14.71 4.61 -6.20
N ARG A 88 -14.84 5.58 -7.11
CA ARG A 88 -15.20 6.97 -6.77
C ARG A 88 -16.71 7.06 -6.59
N ARG A 89 -17.16 7.50 -5.42
CA ARG A 89 -18.57 7.67 -5.07
C ARG A 89 -18.86 9.14 -4.84
N GLY A 90 -19.16 9.84 -5.94
CA GLY A 90 -19.25 11.30 -5.94
C GLY A 90 -17.87 11.96 -5.88
N SER A 91 -17.83 13.22 -5.47
CA SER A 91 -16.58 14.02 -5.37
C SER A 91 -15.84 13.84 -4.05
N GLU A 92 -16.50 13.31 -3.01
CA GLU A 92 -15.98 13.37 -1.64
C GLU A 92 -15.50 12.02 -1.09
N GLU A 93 -15.76 10.93 -1.81
CA GLU A 93 -15.48 9.58 -1.33
C GLU A 93 -14.82 8.71 -2.40
N ILE A 94 -13.74 8.04 -1.97
CA ILE A 94 -13.18 6.89 -2.66
C ILE A 94 -13.30 5.69 -1.73
N TRP A 95 -13.79 4.59 -2.29
CA TRP A 95 -13.90 3.31 -1.62
C TRP A 95 -12.93 2.32 -2.27
N GLY A 96 -12.25 1.53 -1.46
CA GLY A 96 -11.41 0.43 -1.89
C GLY A 96 -12.10 -0.91 -1.67
N LYS A 97 -11.87 -1.87 -2.56
CA LYS A 97 -12.27 -3.27 -2.39
C LYS A 97 -11.05 -4.15 -2.61
N VAL A 98 -10.72 -5.00 -1.64
CA VAL A 98 -9.64 -5.99 -1.79
C VAL A 98 -10.11 -7.07 -2.76
N GLU A 99 -9.48 -7.15 -3.93
CA GLU A 99 -9.78 -8.16 -4.95
C GLU A 99 -8.90 -9.39 -4.83
N TRP A 100 -7.66 -9.19 -4.37
CA TRP A 100 -6.69 -10.24 -4.19
C TRP A 100 -5.76 -9.91 -3.05
N LEU A 101 -5.35 -10.91 -2.28
CA LEU A 101 -4.41 -10.80 -1.18
C LEU A 101 -3.69 -12.13 -1.01
N ASP A 102 -2.37 -12.14 -1.17
CA ASP A 102 -1.57 -13.34 -0.95
C ASP A 102 -0.10 -13.03 -0.64
N ALA A 103 0.62 -14.04 -0.15
CA ALA A 103 2.06 -14.04 -0.06
C ALA A 103 2.68 -14.18 -1.46
N VAL A 104 3.64 -13.33 -1.79
CA VAL A 104 4.29 -13.33 -3.11
C VAL A 104 5.73 -13.85 -3.08
N LEU A 105 6.47 -13.58 -2.01
CA LEU A 105 7.89 -13.93 -1.94
C LEU A 105 8.38 -14.07 -0.50
N THR A 106 9.18 -15.10 -0.22
CA THR A 106 9.95 -15.18 1.01
C THR A 106 11.37 -14.68 0.77
N VAL A 107 11.82 -13.76 1.61
CA VAL A 107 13.12 -13.09 1.52
C VAL A 107 13.92 -13.28 2.81
N PRO A 108 15.25 -13.11 2.79
CA PRO A 108 16.06 -13.05 4.00
C PRO A 108 15.60 -11.92 4.93
N GLU A 109 15.98 -11.99 6.21
CA GLU A 109 15.72 -10.93 7.17
C GLU A 109 16.29 -9.57 6.73
N SER A 110 17.53 -9.58 6.23
CA SER A 110 18.24 -8.40 5.77
C SER A 110 17.88 -8.07 4.32
N TYR A 111 16.77 -7.35 4.13
CA TYR A 111 16.42 -6.73 2.87
C TYR A 111 15.71 -5.40 3.13
N GLU A 112 15.60 -4.57 2.10
CA GLU A 112 14.92 -3.28 2.14
C GLU A 112 13.90 -3.14 1.02
N PHE A 113 12.71 -2.62 1.34
CA PHE A 113 11.75 -2.15 0.35
C PHE A 113 12.15 -0.76 -0.14
N VAL A 114 12.76 -0.69 -1.33
CA VAL A 114 13.14 0.59 -1.93
C VAL A 114 11.91 1.31 -2.49
N CYS A 115 11.26 0.73 -3.50
CA CYS A 115 10.06 1.26 -4.14
C CYS A 115 9.19 0.14 -4.73
N ALA A 116 7.96 0.47 -5.09
CA ALA A 116 7.10 -0.33 -5.97
C ALA A 116 6.82 0.51 -7.22
N LEU A 117 6.90 -0.11 -8.40
CA LEU A 117 6.73 0.57 -9.68
C LEU A 117 5.79 -0.25 -10.56
N SER A 118 4.94 0.45 -11.31
CA SER A 118 4.15 -0.16 -12.39
C SER A 118 5.04 -0.38 -13.60
N ALA A 119 4.89 -1.52 -14.29
CA ALA A 119 5.60 -1.81 -15.53
C ALA A 119 4.96 -1.13 -16.75
N THR A 120 3.73 -0.63 -16.61
CA THR A 120 2.94 -0.04 -17.69
C THR A 120 2.63 1.42 -17.37
N VAL A 121 3.00 2.31 -18.29
CA VAL A 121 2.61 3.72 -18.37
C VAL A 121 1.69 3.88 -19.58
#